data_AF-A0A2I0FYE6-F1
#
_entry.id   AF-A0A2I0FYE6-F1
#
_cell.length_a   1.000
_cell.length_b   1.000
_cell.length_c   1.000
_cell.angle_alpha   90.00
_cell.angle_beta   90.00
_cell.angle_gamma   90.00
#
_symmetry.space_group_name_H-M   'P 1'
#
loop_
_entity.id
_entity.type
_entity.pdbx_description
1 polymer ?
#
loop_
_entity_poly.entity_id
_entity_poly.type
_entity_poly.pdbx_seq_one_letter_code
_entity_poly.pdbx_strand_id
1 'polypeptide(L)'
;MTFIDFSVANYKCFFDPLFFNETLKKNTCTIFVVDRQLGPVANYWASLLPNINGIIYSHDSLAVVMQKIKDVIQGKRLLIHHGETLSRVQMDVFRYVMSGISIQNISKVICLSDKRVYGIKTEIETKLKGSLNHLIIGSSHARTSRDLFTPQGNEK
;
A
#
# COMPACT_ATOMS: atom_id res chain seq x y z
N MET A 1 5.70 12.15 -14.84
CA MET A 1 4.60 11.53 -14.06
C MET A 1 5.10 10.19 -13.59
N THR A 2 4.87 9.85 -12.33
CA THR A 2 5.34 8.61 -11.70
C THR A 2 4.14 7.79 -11.28
N PHE A 3 4.13 6.51 -11.67
CA PHE A 3 3.18 5.53 -11.14
C PHE A 3 3.89 4.70 -10.08
N ILE A 4 3.29 4.58 -8.90
CA ILE A 4 3.78 3.72 -7.84
C ILE A 4 2.86 2.51 -7.76
N ASP A 5 3.44 1.34 -8.00
CA ASP A 5 2.76 0.06 -7.86
C ASP A 5 2.54 -0.26 -6.38
N PHE A 6 1.32 0.00 -5.90
CA PHE A 6 0.85 -0.23 -4.55
C PHE A 6 0.21 -1.62 -4.42
N SER A 7 1.02 -2.64 -4.74
CA SER A 7 0.62 -4.04 -4.74
C SER A 7 1.05 -4.79 -3.47
N VAL A 8 0.38 -5.91 -3.19
CA VAL A 8 0.74 -6.82 -2.10
C VAL A 8 2.17 -7.34 -2.27
N ALA A 9 2.66 -7.48 -3.50
CA ALA A 9 4.01 -7.95 -3.73
C ALA A 9 5.09 -6.93 -3.27
N ASN A 10 4.75 -5.64 -3.22
CA ASN A 10 5.66 -4.54 -2.90
C ASN A 10 5.37 -3.87 -1.54
N TYR A 11 4.49 -4.44 -0.70
CA TYR A 11 4.02 -3.76 0.53
C TYR A 11 5.15 -3.28 1.45
N LYS A 12 6.28 -3.99 1.49
CA LYS A 12 7.43 -3.68 2.36
C LYS A 12 8.01 -2.30 2.06
N CYS A 13 7.97 -1.86 0.80
CA CYS A 13 8.46 -0.54 0.41
C CYS A 13 7.68 0.58 1.08
N PHE A 14 6.40 0.36 1.39
CA PHE A 14 5.53 1.37 2.03
C PHE A 14 5.71 1.43 3.54
N PHE A 15 6.60 0.62 4.12
CA PHE A 15 6.93 0.69 5.54
C PHE A 15 8.13 1.55 5.83
N ASP A 16 8.88 1.93 4.81
CA ASP A 16 10.02 2.82 4.93
C ASP A 16 9.58 4.26 4.56
N PRO A 17 9.56 5.21 5.51
CA PRO A 17 9.31 6.61 5.19
C PRO A 17 10.31 7.19 4.18
N LEU A 18 11.52 6.65 4.10
CA LEU A 18 12.53 7.08 3.13
C LEU A 18 12.12 6.74 1.69
N PHE A 19 11.42 5.63 1.47
CA PHE A 19 10.92 5.26 0.14
C PHE A 19 10.13 6.39 -0.49
N PHE A 20 9.22 7.01 0.26
CA PHE A 20 8.43 8.13 -0.25
C PHE A 20 9.28 9.39 -0.42
N ASN A 21 10.25 9.66 0.46
CA ASN A 21 11.12 10.83 0.32
C ASN A 21 12.03 10.74 -0.92
N GLU A 22 12.54 9.55 -1.24
CA GLU A 22 13.39 9.32 -2.40
C GLU A 22 12.60 9.24 -3.71
N THR A 23 11.42 8.62 -3.66
CA THR A 23 10.57 8.43 -4.84
C THR A 23 9.77 9.69 -5.20
N LEU A 24 9.31 10.45 -4.20
CA LEU A 24 8.51 11.66 -4.40
C LEU A 24 9.42 12.89 -4.45
N LYS A 25 10.19 13.02 -5.54
CA LYS A 25 10.91 14.27 -5.83
C LYS A 25 9.91 15.43 -5.88
N LYS A 26 10.34 16.62 -5.43
CA LYS A 26 9.52 17.84 -5.54
C LYS A 26 9.04 18.01 -6.98
N ASN A 27 7.75 18.28 -7.15
CA ASN A 27 7.06 18.56 -8.43
C ASN A 27 6.80 17.36 -9.35
N THR A 28 7.00 16.11 -8.91
CA THR A 28 6.56 14.96 -9.71
C THR A 28 5.10 14.64 -9.47
N CYS A 29 4.30 14.74 -10.52
CA CYS A 29 2.94 14.23 -10.55
C CYS A 29 2.93 12.72 -10.27
N THR A 30 2.34 12.29 -9.14
CA THR A 30 2.38 10.89 -8.68
C THR A 30 1.01 10.26 -8.57
N ILE A 31 0.84 9.04 -9.10
CA ILE A 31 -0.40 8.26 -9.02
C ILE A 31 -0.10 6.91 -8.39
N PHE A 32 -0.90 6.50 -7.41
CA PHE A 32 -0.88 5.13 -6.89
C PHE A 32 -1.73 4.20 -7.75
N VAL A 33 -1.22 3.02 -8.06
CA VAL A 33 -1.97 1.92 -8.69
C VAL A 33 -2.11 0.82 -7.64
N VAL A 34 -3.34 0.56 -7.18
CA VAL A 34 -3.56 -0.11 -5.90
C VAL A 34 -4.29 -1.44 -6.05
N ASP A 35 -3.72 -2.49 -5.48
CA ASP A 35 -4.40 -3.77 -5.29
C ASP A 35 -5.63 -3.59 -4.41
N ARG A 36 -6.73 -4.31 -4.72
CA ARG A 36 -8.00 -4.20 -4.00
C ARG A 36 -7.85 -4.20 -2.47
N GLN A 37 -6.98 -5.07 -1.96
CA GLN A 37 -6.78 -5.25 -0.52
C GLN A 37 -6.02 -4.09 0.11
N LEU A 38 -5.10 -3.43 -0.61
CA LEU A 38 -4.29 -2.34 -0.07
C LEU A 38 -4.91 -0.94 -0.19
N GLY A 39 -6.14 -0.84 -0.70
CA GLY A 39 -6.89 0.43 -0.77
C GLY A 39 -6.83 1.25 0.52
N PRO A 40 -7.13 0.67 1.71
CA PRO A 40 -7.08 1.42 2.98
C PRO A 40 -5.70 1.92 3.38
N VAL A 41 -4.64 1.22 2.96
CA VAL A 41 -3.24 1.59 3.22
C VAL A 41 -2.81 2.70 2.28
N ALA A 42 -3.18 2.60 0.99
CA ALA A 42 -2.92 3.65 0.00
C ALA A 42 -3.61 4.96 0.38
N ASN A 43 -4.87 4.88 0.85
CA ASN A 43 -5.64 6.03 1.33
C ASN A 43 -4.96 6.70 2.53
N TYR A 44 -4.42 5.92 3.47
CA TYR A 44 -3.67 6.45 4.61
C TYR A 44 -2.47 7.29 4.13
N TRP A 45 -1.65 6.75 3.22
CA TRP A 45 -0.48 7.47 2.72
C TRP A 45 -0.84 8.69 1.89
N ALA A 46 -1.85 8.60 1.03
CA ALA A 46 -2.28 9.72 0.21
C ALA A 46 -2.87 10.87 1.06
N SER A 47 -3.43 10.58 2.24
CA SER A 47 -3.88 11.61 3.18
C SER A 47 -2.72 12.38 3.85
N LEU A 48 -1.55 11.75 3.97
CA LEU A 48 -0.36 12.33 4.61
C LEU A 48 0.62 12.95 3.62
N LEU A 49 0.67 12.45 2.38
CA LEU A 49 1.66 12.82 1.38
C LEU A 49 1.06 13.84 0.40
N PRO A 50 1.42 15.14 0.50
CA PRO A 50 0.83 16.17 -0.34
C PRO A 50 1.22 16.06 -1.82
N ASN A 51 2.18 15.20 -2.18
CA ASN A 51 2.66 15.03 -3.55
C ASN A 51 1.93 13.91 -4.31
N ILE A 52 0.93 13.27 -3.71
CA ILE A 52 0.09 12.28 -4.38
C ILE A 52 -1.04 13.00 -5.10
N ASN A 53 -1.15 12.78 -6.41
CA ASN A 53 -2.11 13.47 -7.28
C ASN A 53 -3.33 12.61 -7.59
N GLY A 54 -3.27 11.29 -7.40
CA GLY A 54 -4.43 10.42 -7.59
C GLY A 54 -4.19 8.97 -7.17
N ILE A 55 -5.29 8.24 -7.06
CA ILE A 55 -5.30 6.80 -6.77
C ILE A 55 -6.16 6.09 -7.82
N ILE A 56 -5.57 5.09 -8.46
CA ILE A 56 -6.24 4.12 -9.32
C ILE A 56 -6.43 2.84 -8.51
N TYR A 57 -7.68 2.43 -8.30
CA TYR A 57 -7.99 1.18 -7.63
C TYR A 57 -8.16 0.07 -8.65
N SER A 58 -7.84 -1.17 -8.27
CA SER A 58 -7.97 -2.34 -9.15
C SER A 58 -9.38 -2.63 -9.67
N HIS A 59 -10.41 -1.99 -9.12
CA HIS A 59 -11.80 -2.14 -9.54
C HIS A 59 -12.31 -0.95 -10.38
N ASP A 60 -11.46 0.04 -10.64
CA ASP A 60 -11.79 1.13 -11.57
C ASP A 60 -11.92 0.56 -12.99
N SER A 61 -12.96 0.98 -13.71
CA SER A 61 -13.07 0.67 -15.13
C SER A 61 -12.02 1.44 -15.93
N LEU A 62 -11.66 0.94 -17.12
CA LEU A 62 -10.70 1.63 -17.98
C LEU A 62 -11.10 3.09 -18.27
N ALA A 63 -12.39 3.36 -18.46
CA ALA A 63 -12.90 4.72 -18.64
C ALA A 63 -12.61 5.63 -17.44
N VAL A 64 -12.81 5.12 -16.22
CA VAL A 64 -12.49 5.84 -14.97
C VAL A 64 -10.99 6.05 -14.84
N VAL A 65 -10.17 5.03 -15.11
CA VAL A 65 -8.70 5.14 -15.08
C VAL A 65 -8.21 6.22 -16.04
N MET A 66 -8.69 6.19 -17.29
CA MET A 66 -8.31 7.17 -18.31
C MET A 66 -8.74 8.59 -17.92
N GLN A 67 -9.92 8.74 -17.33
CA GLN A 67 -10.38 10.03 -16.83
C GLN A 67 -9.50 10.55 -15.69
N LYS A 68 -9.16 9.69 -14.73
CA LYS A 68 -8.25 10.02 -13.62
C LYS A 68 -6.89 10.50 -14.12
N ILE A 69 -6.31 9.80 -15.10
CA ILE A 69 -5.02 10.19 -15.69
C ILE A 69 -5.13 11.55 -16.39
N LYS A 70 -6.18 11.79 -17.20
CA LYS A 70 -6.41 13.07 -17.88
C LYS A 70 -6.53 14.23 -16.89
N ASP A 71 -7.33 14.06 -15.84
CA ASP A 71 -7.53 15.09 -14.83
C ASP A 71 -6.24 15.44 -14.10
N VAL A 72 -5.43 14.42 -13.77
CA VAL A 72 -4.13 14.60 -13.13
C VAL A 72 -3.13 15.33 -14.06
N ILE A 73 -3.11 15.00 -15.36
CA ILE A 73 -2.28 15.71 -16.36
C ILE A 73 -2.71 17.18 -16.48
N GLN A 74 -4.01 17.47 -16.34
CA GLN A 74 -4.54 18.84 -16.30
C GLN A 74 -4.26 19.59 -14.99
N GLY A 75 -3.53 18.97 -14.05
CA GLY A 75 -3.16 19.58 -12.77
C GLY A 75 -4.22 19.45 -11.68
N LYS A 76 -5.32 18.70 -11.91
CA LYS A 76 -6.30 18.44 -10.86
C LYS A 76 -5.74 17.42 -9.86
N ARG A 77 -5.99 17.65 -8.58
CA ARG A 77 -5.73 16.66 -7.53
C ARG A 77 -6.96 15.78 -7.33
N LEU A 78 -6.79 14.49 -7.55
CA LEU A 78 -7.81 13.47 -7.34
C LEU A 78 -7.63 12.82 -5.97
N LEU A 79 -7.71 13.65 -4.92
CA LEU A 79 -7.59 13.21 -3.52
C LEU A 79 -8.93 12.74 -2.93
N ILE A 80 -9.96 12.53 -3.76
CA ILE A 80 -11.17 11.85 -3.31
C ILE A 80 -10.83 10.36 -3.20
N HIS A 81 -10.38 9.97 -2.01
CA HIS A 81 -10.17 8.57 -1.68
C HIS A 81 -11.53 7.87 -1.57
N HIS A 82 -11.69 6.76 -2.26
CA HIS A 82 -12.89 5.94 -2.13
C HIS A 82 -12.64 4.85 -1.08
N GLY A 83 -13.53 4.77 -0.08
CA GLY A 83 -13.59 3.67 0.87
C GLY A 83 -12.83 3.86 2.18
N GLU A 84 -12.57 2.74 2.86
CA GLU A 84 -11.93 2.66 4.17
C GLU A 84 -10.52 3.26 4.16
N THR A 85 -10.08 3.79 5.31
CA THR A 85 -8.70 4.25 5.55
C THR A 85 -8.22 3.68 6.88
N LEU A 86 -6.96 3.28 6.98
CA LEU A 86 -6.39 2.89 8.27
C LEU A 86 -6.13 4.14 9.14
N SER A 87 -6.43 4.05 10.44
CA SER A 87 -5.95 5.05 11.39
C SER A 87 -4.44 4.92 11.60
N ARG A 88 -3.81 5.92 12.21
CA ARG A 88 -2.37 5.87 12.54
C ARG A 88 -2.00 4.62 13.36
N VAL A 89 -2.77 4.32 14.41
CA VAL A 89 -2.52 3.13 15.26
C VAL A 89 -2.73 1.84 14.47
N GLN A 90 -3.74 1.79 13.59
CA GLN A 90 -3.95 0.64 12.71
C GLN A 90 -2.77 0.47 11.73
N MET A 91 -2.22 1.58 11.22
CA MET A 91 -1.04 1.53 10.36
C MET A 91 0.21 1.04 11.09
N ASP A 92 0.43 1.47 12.34
CA ASP A 92 1.57 1.02 13.14
C ASP A 92 1.48 -0.50 13.44
N VAL A 93 0.30 -0.98 13.86
CA VAL A 93 0.06 -2.42 14.04
C VAL A 93 0.25 -3.19 12.73
N PHE A 94 -0.29 -2.68 11.62
CA PHE A 94 -0.12 -3.28 10.30
C PHE A 94 1.36 -3.43 9.93
N ARG A 95 2.15 -2.36 10.06
CA ARG A 95 3.60 -2.37 9.78
C ARG A 95 4.35 -3.42 10.59
N TYR A 96 4.08 -3.49 11.89
CA TYR A 96 4.77 -4.45 12.76
C TYR A 96 4.37 -5.91 12.49
N VAL A 97 3.07 -6.18 12.30
CA VAL A 97 2.59 -7.53 11.95
C VAL A 97 3.19 -8.00 10.63
N MET A 98 3.16 -7.13 9.61
CA MET A 98 3.70 -7.44 8.29
C MET A 98 5.24 -7.53 8.27
N SER A 99 5.90 -7.03 9.32
CA SER A 99 7.33 -7.22 9.57
C SER A 99 7.64 -8.49 10.39
N GLY A 100 6.62 -9.29 10.74
CA GLY A 100 6.77 -10.54 11.49
C GLY A 100 6.91 -10.36 13.01
N ILE A 101 6.63 -9.17 13.55
CA ILE A 101 6.72 -8.93 15.00
C ILE A 101 5.52 -9.58 15.70
N SER A 102 5.77 -10.29 16.81
CA SER A 102 4.73 -10.93 17.60
C SER A 102 3.81 -9.91 18.28
N ILE A 103 2.55 -10.28 18.49
CA ILE A 103 1.54 -9.41 19.11
C ILE A 103 1.97 -8.94 20.51
N GLN A 104 2.64 -9.80 21.28
CA GLN A 104 3.15 -9.48 22.63
C GLN A 104 4.31 -8.46 22.60
N ASN A 105 5.08 -8.41 21.51
CA ASN A 105 6.11 -7.41 21.36
C ASN A 105 5.51 -6.10 20.82
N ILE A 106 4.54 -6.19 19.93
CA ILE A 106 3.79 -5.02 19.44
C ILE A 106 3.11 -4.31 20.61
N SER A 107 2.41 -5.04 21.48
CA SER A 107 1.69 -4.48 22.63
C SER A 107 2.58 -3.65 23.55
N LYS A 108 3.81 -4.13 23.79
CA LYS A 108 4.85 -3.39 24.53
C LYS A 108 5.30 -2.12 23.81
N VAL A 109 5.54 -2.19 22.50
CA VAL A 109 6.04 -1.05 21.71
C VAL A 109 4.99 0.05 21.56
N ILE A 110 3.72 -0.31 21.36
CA ILE A 110 2.63 0.66 21.17
C ILE A 110 1.88 0.97 22.46
N CYS A 111 2.34 0.43 23.60
CA CYS A 111 1.76 0.62 24.94
C CYS A 111 0.25 0.30 25.03
N LEU A 112 -0.18 -0.80 24.39
CA LEU A 112 -1.56 -1.30 24.44
C LEU A 112 -1.60 -2.71 25.04
N SER A 113 -2.76 -3.16 25.51
CA SER A 113 -2.93 -4.56 25.93
C SER A 113 -2.92 -5.50 24.72
N ASP A 114 -2.41 -6.72 24.90
CA ASP A 114 -2.41 -7.77 23.86
C ASP A 114 -3.80 -7.94 23.24
N LYS A 115 -4.85 -7.97 24.07
CA LYS A 115 -6.25 -8.04 23.63
C LYS A 115 -6.63 -6.90 22.68
N ARG A 116 -6.19 -5.67 22.97
CA ARG A 116 -6.46 -4.53 22.11
C ARG A 116 -5.70 -4.64 20.79
N VAL A 117 -4.44 -5.10 20.81
CA VAL A 117 -3.65 -5.32 19.59
C VAL A 117 -4.32 -6.38 18.69
N TYR A 118 -4.81 -7.48 19.28
CA TYR A 118 -5.61 -8.46 18.53
C TYR A 118 -6.86 -7.84 17.91
N GLY A 119 -7.62 -7.04 18.67
CA GLY A 119 -8.79 -6.34 18.15
C GLY A 119 -8.44 -5.41 16.97
N ILE A 120 -7.35 -4.66 17.08
CA ILE A 120 -6.87 -3.79 16.00
C ILE A 120 -6.45 -4.61 14.77
N LYS A 121 -5.76 -5.74 14.96
CA LYS A 121 -5.44 -6.66 13.86
C LYS A 121 -6.70 -7.11 13.13
N THR A 122 -7.75 -7.50 13.86
CA THR A 122 -9.03 -7.92 13.26
C THR A 122 -9.71 -6.76 12.53
N GLU A 123 -9.73 -5.55 13.09
CA GLU A 123 -10.25 -4.36 12.40
C GLU A 123 -9.52 -4.10 11.07
N ILE A 124 -8.19 -4.26 11.06
CA ILE A 124 -7.36 -4.12 9.86
C ILE A 124 -7.74 -5.19 8.82
N GLU A 125 -7.84 -6.46 9.21
CA GLU A 125 -8.21 -7.56 8.31
C GLU A 125 -9.62 -7.36 7.70
N THR A 126 -10.55 -6.81 8.47
CA THR A 126 -11.88 -6.43 7.97
C THR A 126 -11.79 -5.34 6.90
N LYS A 127 -10.99 -4.29 7.13
CA LYS A 127 -10.81 -3.19 6.15
C LYS A 127 -10.12 -3.65 4.87
N LEU A 128 -9.09 -4.50 5.00
CA LEU A 128 -8.35 -5.08 3.87
C LEU A 128 -9.15 -6.19 3.16
N LYS A 129 -10.26 -6.66 3.76
CA LYS A 129 -11.09 -7.78 3.29
C LYS A 129 -10.27 -9.06 3.07
N GLY A 130 -9.33 -9.32 3.98
CA GLY A 130 -8.41 -10.45 3.88
C GLY A 130 -7.49 -10.56 5.10
N SER A 131 -6.93 -11.74 5.32
CA SER A 131 -6.00 -11.96 6.44
C SER A 131 -4.60 -11.41 6.13
N LEU A 132 -3.97 -10.80 7.14
CA LEU A 132 -2.60 -10.33 7.04
C LEU A 132 -1.60 -11.46 6.74
N ASN A 133 -1.86 -12.67 7.25
CA ASN A 133 -1.02 -13.83 6.97
C ASN A 133 -1.04 -14.20 5.48
N HIS A 134 -2.19 -14.08 4.83
CA HIS A 134 -2.31 -14.33 3.39
C HIS A 134 -1.57 -13.27 2.56
N LEU A 135 -1.56 -12.00 3.01
CA LEU A 135 -0.76 -10.95 2.36
C LEU A 135 0.74 -11.24 2.44
N ILE A 136 1.22 -11.71 3.59
CA ILE A 136 2.61 -12.10 3.79
C ILE A 136 2.98 -13.24 2.83
N ILE A 137 2.18 -14.31 2.83
CA ILE A 137 2.41 -15.49 1.97
C ILE A 137 2.32 -15.13 0.48
N GLY A 138 1.32 -14.35 0.08
CA GLY A 138 1.12 -13.91 -1.29
C GLY A 138 2.28 -13.04 -1.81
N SER A 139 2.85 -12.19 -0.94
CA SER A 139 4.04 -11.40 -1.30
C SER A 139 5.29 -12.23 -1.54
N SER A 140 5.43 -13.36 -0.83
CA SER A 140 6.55 -14.28 -1.02
C SER A 140 6.43 -15.06 -2.33
N HIS A 141 5.22 -15.53 -2.68
CA HIS A 141 4.98 -16.25 -3.93
C HIS A 141 5.10 -15.35 -5.17
N ALA A 142 4.65 -14.09 -5.09
CA ALA A 142 4.75 -13.13 -6.19
C ALA A 142 6.20 -12.75 -6.56
N ARG A 143 7.17 -12.95 -5.64
CA ARG A 143 8.60 -12.78 -5.94
C ARG A 143 9.14 -13.98 -6.71
N THR A 144 8.81 -15.21 -6.28
CA THR A 144 9.20 -16.44 -6.98
C THR A 144 8.72 -16.46 -8.43
N SER A 145 7.51 -15.96 -8.72
CA SER A 145 7.02 -15.87 -10.09
C SER A 145 7.72 -14.79 -10.93
N ARG A 146 8.20 -13.69 -10.33
CA ARG A 146 8.92 -12.63 -11.05
C ARG A 146 10.31 -13.08 -11.50
N ASP A 147 10.98 -13.91 -10.70
CA ASP A 147 12.30 -14.45 -11.04
C ASP A 147 12.25 -15.45 -12.22
N LEU A 148 11.10 -16.12 -12.42
CA LEU A 148 10.86 -17.04 -13.54
C LEU A 148 10.62 -16.34 -14.90
N PHE A 149 10.41 -15.03 -14.93
CA PHE A 149 10.22 -14.24 -16.16
C PHE A 149 11.38 -13.27 -16.46
N THR A 150 12.54 -13.44 -15.80
CA THR A 150 13.76 -12.81 -16.32
C THR A 150 14.15 -13.52 -17.62
N PRO A 151 14.33 -12.81 -18.75
CA PRO A 151 14.87 -13.44 -19.94
C PRO A 151 16.27 -13.92 -19.59
N GLN A 152 16.50 -15.23 -19.63
CA GLN A 152 17.87 -15.72 -19.72
C GLN A 152 18.48 -15.06 -20.95
N GLY A 153 19.49 -14.23 -20.73
CA GLY A 153 20.22 -13.57 -21.79
C GLY A 153 20.69 -14.63 -22.77
N ASN A 154 20.30 -14.49 -24.04
CA ASN A 154 20.94 -15.20 -25.12
C ASN A 154 22.38 -14.70 -25.22
N GLU A 155 23.31 -15.44 -24.60
CA GLU A 155 24.69 -15.46 -25.06
C GLU A 155 24.78 -16.37 -26.29
N LYS A 156 24.81 -15.75 -27.47
CA LYS A 156 25.82 -15.89 -28.54
C LYS A 156 25.28 -15.38 -29.87
#